data_AF-A0A9E5I550-F1
#
_entry.id   AF-A0A9E5I550-F1
#
_cell.length_a   1.000
_cell.length_b   1.000
_cell.length_c   1.000
_cell.angle_alpha   90.00
_cell.angle_beta   90.00
_cell.angle_gamma   90.00
#
_symmetry.space_group_name_H-M   'P 1'
#
loop_
_entity.id
_entity.type
_entity.pdbx_description
1 polymer ?
#
loop_
_entity_poly.entity_id
_entity_poly.type
_entity_poly.pdbx_seq_one_letter_code
_entity_poly.pdbx_strand_id
1 'polypeptide(L)'
;GFGRTGKLFAYQHFGIKPDIMTLGKGIGGGVPLAALLCTDAVACFVPGDQGGTYNGNALMTAVGISVIEQLMAPGFLDSVIEKGRLLQSELLKLCSEFGLQGERGKGLLRALMLGRDIGASLVELAREHEPQGLLINSPKPDLLRFMPALNVTEEEILTMCTTLRVLLKKLS
;
A
#
# COMPACT_ATOMS: atom_id res chain seq x y z
N GLY A 1 5.23 1.08 -6.23
CA GLY A 1 4.80 0.53 -7.53
C GLY A 1 3.91 -0.67 -7.30
N PHE A 2 3.83 -1.54 -8.29
CA PHE A 2 3.04 -2.77 -8.32
C PHE A 2 1.58 -2.55 -7.93
N GLY A 3 0.88 -1.64 -8.63
CA GLY A 3 -0.57 -1.49 -8.51
C GLY A 3 -1.07 -0.73 -7.28
N ARG A 4 -0.26 -0.57 -6.22
CA ARG A 4 -0.63 0.05 -4.94
C ARG A 4 -1.40 1.38 -5.04
N THR A 5 -1.05 2.22 -6.02
CA THR A 5 -1.67 3.54 -6.21
C THR A 5 -2.70 3.58 -7.34
N GLY A 6 -3.14 2.42 -7.85
CA GLY A 6 -4.05 2.27 -8.99
C GLY A 6 -3.37 2.37 -10.36
N LYS A 7 -2.03 2.45 -10.41
CA LYS A 7 -1.22 2.27 -11.63
C LYS A 7 -0.12 1.27 -11.32
N LEU A 8 0.44 0.63 -12.34
CA LEU A 8 1.52 -0.33 -12.15
C LEU A 8 2.70 0.36 -11.43
N PHE A 9 3.09 1.56 -11.85
CA PHE A 9 4.12 2.36 -11.18
C PHE A 9 3.61 3.76 -10.86
N ALA A 10 4.04 4.31 -9.71
CA ALA A 10 3.51 5.58 -9.21
C ALA A 10 3.93 6.78 -10.09
N TYR A 11 5.08 6.72 -10.76
CA TYR A 11 5.54 7.78 -11.67
C TYR A 11 4.53 8.04 -12.80
N GLN A 12 3.73 7.03 -13.18
CA GLN A 12 2.75 7.13 -14.27
C GLN A 12 1.62 8.11 -13.96
N HIS A 13 1.39 8.44 -12.69
CA HIS A 13 0.42 9.48 -12.31
C HIS A 13 0.91 10.90 -12.64
N PHE A 14 2.21 11.07 -12.85
CA PHE A 14 2.86 12.38 -12.97
C PHE A 14 3.36 12.67 -14.39
N GLY A 15 3.13 11.76 -15.36
CA GLY A 15 3.61 11.92 -16.74
C GLY A 15 5.14 11.90 -16.87
N ILE A 16 5.86 11.45 -15.85
CA ILE A 16 7.33 11.37 -15.84
C ILE A 16 7.77 10.04 -16.45
N LYS A 17 8.94 10.01 -17.11
CA LYS A 17 9.64 8.79 -17.50
C LYS A 17 11.00 8.77 -16.80
N PRO A 18 11.22 7.92 -15.78
CA PRO A 18 12.48 7.91 -15.05
C PRO A 18 13.59 7.19 -15.84
N ASP A 19 14.79 7.76 -15.87
CA ASP A 19 15.98 7.08 -16.43
C ASP A 19 16.47 5.93 -15.54
N ILE A 20 16.23 6.02 -14.23
CA ILE A 20 16.55 4.98 -13.24
C ILE A 20 15.35 4.75 -12.32
N MET A 21 14.99 3.49 -12.08
CA MET A 21 13.92 3.10 -11.16
C MET A 21 14.35 1.90 -10.31
N THR A 22 14.06 1.98 -9.01
CA THR A 22 14.23 0.85 -8.08
C THR A 22 12.91 0.16 -7.80
N LEU A 23 12.95 -1.17 -7.80
CA LEU A 23 11.82 -2.05 -7.57
C LEU A 23 12.13 -2.99 -6.41
N GLY A 24 11.10 -3.36 -5.67
CA GLY A 24 11.18 -4.27 -4.53
C GLY A 24 9.79 -4.48 -3.95
N LYS A 25 9.70 -5.14 -2.79
CA LYS A 25 8.44 -5.42 -2.08
C LYS A 25 7.40 -6.09 -2.98
N GLY A 26 6.54 -5.30 -3.63
CA GLY A 26 5.46 -5.77 -4.50
C GLY A 26 5.94 -6.58 -5.70
N ILE A 27 7.18 -6.43 -6.18
CA ILE A 27 7.71 -7.27 -7.28
C ILE A 27 7.79 -8.75 -6.89
N GLY A 28 8.07 -9.05 -5.62
CA GLY A 28 8.22 -10.42 -5.14
C GLY A 28 6.95 -10.98 -4.49
N GLY A 29 5.88 -10.20 -4.35
CA GLY A 29 4.63 -10.68 -3.74
C GLY A 29 4.77 -11.29 -2.34
N GLY A 30 5.87 -11.02 -1.61
CA GLY A 30 6.19 -11.64 -0.33
C GLY A 30 7.56 -12.32 -0.27
N VAL A 31 8.12 -12.73 -1.41
CA VAL A 31 9.48 -13.30 -1.45
C VAL A 31 10.56 -12.23 -1.71
N PRO A 32 11.83 -12.44 -1.32
CA PRO A 32 12.91 -11.47 -1.52
C PRO A 32 13.25 -11.30 -3.01
N LEU A 33 12.74 -10.22 -3.60
CA LEU A 33 13.06 -9.82 -4.97
C LEU A 33 13.12 -8.28 -5.06
N ALA A 34 14.13 -7.80 -5.77
CA ALA A 34 14.34 -6.38 -6.07
C ALA A 34 14.99 -6.25 -7.45
N ALA A 35 14.84 -5.09 -8.08
CA ALA A 35 15.47 -4.78 -9.36
C ALA A 35 15.85 -3.30 -9.43
N LEU A 36 16.97 -3.02 -10.10
CA LEU A 36 17.33 -1.70 -10.59
C LEU A 36 17.10 -1.70 -12.10
N LEU A 37 16.21 -0.83 -12.56
CA LEU A 37 15.96 -0.61 -13.99
C LEU A 37 16.61 0.69 -14.40
N CYS A 38 17.16 0.71 -15.61
CA CYS A 38 17.69 1.92 -16.21
C CYS A 38 17.44 1.95 -17.72
N THR A 39 17.41 3.14 -18.30
CA THR A 39 17.42 3.32 -19.76
C THR A 39 18.82 3.15 -20.31
N ASP A 40 18.95 2.75 -21.57
CA ASP A 40 20.24 2.55 -22.25
C ASP A 40 21.18 3.75 -22.14
N ALA A 41 20.64 4.97 -22.17
CA ALA A 41 21.43 6.21 -22.08
C ALA A 41 22.24 6.36 -20.78
N VAL A 42 21.83 5.68 -19.71
CA VAL A 42 22.50 5.70 -18.39
C VAL A 42 22.98 4.31 -17.97
N ALA A 43 22.90 3.32 -18.85
CA ALA A 43 23.36 1.96 -18.59
C ALA A 43 24.89 1.92 -18.69
N CYS A 44 25.56 2.06 -17.53
CA CYS A 44 27.02 2.14 -17.44
C CYS A 44 27.70 0.89 -16.87
N PHE A 45 26.94 -0.06 -16.33
CA PHE A 45 27.51 -1.26 -15.74
C PHE A 45 28.04 -2.22 -16.80
N VAL A 46 29.21 -2.77 -16.53
CA VAL A 46 29.86 -3.82 -17.32
C VAL A 46 29.90 -5.14 -16.56
N PRO A 47 30.18 -6.29 -17.22
CA PRO A 47 30.31 -7.57 -16.53
C PRO A 47 31.31 -7.49 -15.36
N GLY A 48 30.84 -7.79 -14.16
CA GLY A 48 31.63 -7.74 -12.92
C GLY A 48 31.23 -6.62 -11.95
N ASP A 49 30.58 -5.55 -12.41
CA ASP A 49 30.22 -4.41 -11.55
C ASP A 49 29.11 -4.74 -10.53
N GLN A 50 28.19 -5.62 -10.92
CA GLN A 50 27.08 -6.06 -10.10
C GLN A 50 27.10 -7.59 -9.99
N GLY A 51 27.01 -8.08 -8.76
CA GLY A 51 27.02 -9.50 -8.46
C GLY A 51 26.21 -9.83 -7.21
N GLY A 52 26.12 -11.11 -6.90
CA GLY A 52 25.41 -11.60 -5.73
C GLY A 52 24.89 -13.01 -5.95
N THR A 53 25.09 -13.88 -4.96
CA THR A 53 24.75 -15.31 -5.05
C THR A 53 23.31 -15.57 -5.46
N TYR A 54 22.38 -14.69 -5.07
CA TYR A 54 20.94 -14.83 -5.33
C TYR A 54 20.42 -13.90 -6.43
N ASN A 55 21.28 -13.12 -7.09
CA ASN A 55 20.86 -12.21 -8.15
C ASN A 55 20.35 -13.02 -9.35
N GLY A 56 19.19 -12.62 -9.88
CA GLY A 56 18.59 -13.28 -11.05
C GLY A 56 18.18 -14.74 -10.81
N ASN A 57 18.04 -15.18 -9.56
CA ASN A 57 17.68 -16.57 -9.30
C ASN A 57 16.30 -16.91 -9.91
N ALA A 58 16.21 -18.09 -10.54
CA ALA A 58 15.06 -18.47 -11.34
C ALA A 58 13.75 -18.57 -10.53
N LEU A 59 13.82 -19.03 -9.28
CA LEU A 59 12.65 -19.19 -8.43
C LEU A 59 11.99 -17.84 -8.09
N MET A 60 12.76 -16.87 -7.60
CA MET A 60 12.22 -15.56 -7.29
C MET A 60 11.77 -14.84 -8.56
N THR A 61 12.48 -15.01 -9.67
CA THR A 61 12.09 -14.43 -10.96
C THR A 61 10.75 -14.99 -11.46
N ALA A 62 10.52 -16.30 -11.33
CA ALA A 62 9.23 -16.92 -11.66
C ALA A 62 8.08 -16.38 -10.81
N VAL A 63 8.30 -16.16 -9.51
CA VAL A 63 7.31 -15.48 -8.64
C VAL A 63 7.05 -14.06 -9.13
N GLY A 64 8.09 -13.31 -9.48
CA GLY A 64 7.94 -11.95 -9.99
C GLY A 64 7.14 -11.87 -11.29
N ILE A 65 7.34 -12.82 -12.22
CA ILE A 65 6.54 -12.95 -13.43
C ILE A 65 5.06 -13.17 -13.07
N SER A 66 4.77 -14.16 -12.22
CA SER A 66 3.40 -14.47 -11.81
C SER A 66 2.71 -13.26 -11.16
N VAL A 67 3.40 -12.50 -10.31
CA VAL A 67 2.85 -11.29 -9.69
C VAL A 67 2.52 -10.22 -10.75
N ILE A 68 3.42 -9.99 -11.71
CA ILE A 68 3.19 -8.99 -12.77
C ILE A 68 2.03 -9.42 -13.66
N GLU A 69 1.94 -10.70 -14.04
CA GLU A 69 0.83 -11.24 -14.83
C GLU A 69 -0.51 -11.04 -14.13
N GLN A 70 -0.59 -11.32 -12.82
CA GLN A 70 -1.81 -11.09 -12.04
C GLN A 70 -2.18 -9.60 -11.97
N LEU A 71 -1.20 -8.72 -11.78
CA LEU A 71 -1.45 -7.27 -11.77
C LEU A 71 -1.90 -6.73 -13.13
N MET A 72 -1.44 -7.34 -14.22
CA MET A 72 -1.77 -6.96 -15.59
C MET A 72 -3.03 -7.66 -16.12
N ALA A 73 -3.58 -8.61 -15.37
CA ALA A 73 -4.83 -9.27 -15.73
C ALA A 73 -5.96 -8.22 -15.90
N PRO A 74 -6.82 -8.37 -16.93
CA PRO A 74 -7.90 -7.42 -17.19
C PRO A 74 -8.75 -7.15 -15.94
N GLY A 75 -8.99 -5.87 -15.64
CA GLY A 75 -9.83 -5.44 -14.51
C GLY A 75 -9.17 -5.49 -13.12
N PHE A 76 -7.98 -6.07 -12.96
CA PHE A 76 -7.35 -6.16 -11.63
C PHE A 76 -7.05 -4.76 -11.05
N LEU A 77 -6.35 -3.91 -11.81
CA LEU A 77 -6.03 -2.56 -11.36
C LEU A 77 -7.26 -1.65 -11.25
N ASP A 78 -8.29 -1.89 -12.07
CA ASP A 78 -9.56 -1.17 -11.96
C ASP A 78 -10.24 -1.50 -10.62
N SER A 79 -10.26 -2.78 -10.22
CA SER A 79 -10.73 -3.19 -8.90
C SER A 79 -9.95 -2.51 -7.76
N VAL A 80 -8.62 -2.39 -7.89
CA VAL A 80 -7.78 -1.68 -6.90
C VAL A 80 -8.15 -0.19 -6.83
N ILE A 81 -8.47 0.44 -7.97
CA ILE A 81 -8.91 1.84 -8.02
C ILE A 81 -10.26 1.98 -7.30
N GLU A 82 -11.23 1.13 -7.61
CA GLU A 82 -12.57 1.19 -6.99
C GLU A 82 -12.51 0.99 -5.48
N LYS A 83 -11.81 -0.06 -5.01
CA LYS A 83 -11.59 -0.30 -3.58
C LYS A 83 -10.84 0.85 -2.90
N GLY A 84 -9.90 1.46 -3.63
CA GLY A 84 -9.19 2.66 -3.18
C GLY A 84 -10.10 3.89 -3.03
N ARG A 85 -11.15 4.02 -3.84
CA ARG A 85 -12.18 5.08 -3.69
C ARG A 85 -13.14 4.77 -2.54
N LEU A 86 -13.57 3.52 -2.40
CA LEU A 86 -14.39 3.08 -1.26
C LEU A 86 -13.68 3.39 0.07
N LEU A 87 -12.43 2.93 0.22
CA LEU A 87 -11.64 3.21 1.42
C LEU A 87 -11.51 4.71 1.69
N GLN A 88 -11.28 5.52 0.65
CA GLN A 88 -11.20 6.97 0.80
C GLN A 88 -12.52 7.57 1.31
N SER A 89 -13.64 7.19 0.70
CA SER A 89 -14.99 7.64 1.10
C SER A 89 -15.28 7.30 2.56
N GLU A 90 -14.98 6.06 2.99
CA GLU A 90 -15.24 5.66 4.38
C GLU A 90 -14.35 6.38 5.39
N LEU A 91 -13.08 6.63 5.05
CA LEU A 91 -12.19 7.44 5.89
C LEU A 91 -12.69 8.89 6.00
N LEU A 92 -13.15 9.51 4.91
CA LEU A 92 -13.76 10.85 4.94
C LEU A 92 -14.99 10.92 5.86
N LYS A 93 -15.84 9.88 5.84
CA LYS A 93 -16.99 9.80 6.75
C LYS A 93 -16.54 9.81 8.22
N LEU A 94 -15.48 9.07 8.55
CA LEU A 94 -14.90 9.10 9.90
C LEU A 94 -14.33 10.49 10.24
N CYS A 95 -13.71 11.18 9.27
CA CYS A 95 -13.25 12.55 9.49
C CYS A 95 -14.41 13.48 9.87
N SER A 96 -15.52 13.42 9.14
CA SER A 96 -16.71 14.23 9.42
C SER A 96 -17.37 13.87 10.76
N GLU A 97 -17.42 12.59 11.12
CA GLU A 97 -18.05 12.12 12.37
C GLU A 97 -17.25 12.50 13.62
N PHE A 98 -15.91 12.45 13.55
CA PHE A 98 -15.03 12.65 14.71
C PHE A 98 -14.20 13.93 14.68
N GLY A 99 -14.43 14.81 13.70
CA GLY A 99 -13.67 16.07 13.55
C GLY A 99 -12.18 15.86 13.26
N LEU A 100 -11.82 14.82 12.50
CA LEU A 100 -10.43 14.54 12.13
C LEU A 100 -9.97 15.46 10.99
N GLN A 101 -8.66 15.59 10.80
CA GLN A 101 -8.07 16.54 9.84
C GLN A 101 -8.23 16.16 8.36
N GLY A 102 -8.75 14.96 8.07
CA GLY A 102 -8.97 14.47 6.71
C GLY A 102 -8.14 13.21 6.39
N GLU A 103 -8.09 12.83 5.13
CA GLU A 103 -7.29 11.73 4.61
C GLU A 103 -6.46 12.15 3.39
N ARG A 104 -5.40 11.39 3.11
CA ARG A 104 -4.58 11.58 1.90
C ARG A 104 -4.06 10.26 1.36
N GLY A 105 -3.67 10.27 0.08
CA GLY A 105 -3.05 9.13 -0.60
C GLY A 105 -3.70 8.81 -1.94
N LYS A 106 -3.39 7.64 -2.51
CA LYS A 106 -3.89 7.21 -3.82
C LYS A 106 -4.04 5.69 -3.88
N GLY A 107 -5.08 5.20 -4.57
CA GLY A 107 -5.39 3.76 -4.63
C GLY A 107 -5.56 3.18 -3.22
N LEU A 108 -4.92 2.05 -2.95
CA LEU A 108 -4.91 1.40 -1.63
C LEU A 108 -3.68 1.78 -0.79
N LEU A 109 -3.09 2.96 -1.02
CA LEU A 109 -2.15 3.59 -0.09
C LEU A 109 -2.80 4.86 0.43
N ARG A 110 -3.38 4.78 1.63
CA ARG A 110 -4.14 5.87 2.25
C ARG A 110 -3.61 6.16 3.65
N ALA A 111 -3.84 7.38 4.12
CA ALA A 111 -3.54 7.80 5.47
C ALA A 111 -4.70 8.64 6.01
N LEU A 112 -5.17 8.32 7.21
CA LEU A 112 -6.15 9.10 7.97
C LEU A 112 -5.38 10.03 8.91
N MET A 113 -5.57 11.33 8.78
CA MET A 113 -4.92 12.36 9.60
C MET A 113 -5.80 12.61 10.82
N LEU A 114 -5.33 12.14 11.98
CA LEU A 114 -6.08 12.16 13.23
C LEU A 114 -6.14 13.57 13.83
N GLY A 115 -5.11 14.38 13.58
CA GLY A 115 -4.99 15.75 14.11
C GLY A 115 -4.68 15.85 15.60
N ARG A 116 -4.41 14.71 16.23
CA ARG A 116 -4.03 14.56 17.64
C ARG A 116 -3.18 13.30 17.77
N ASP A 117 -2.27 13.30 18.75
CA ASP A 117 -1.26 12.25 18.96
C ASP A 117 -1.83 10.99 19.63
N ILE A 118 -2.91 10.43 19.05
CA ILE A 118 -3.61 9.24 19.57
C ILE A 118 -3.31 7.97 18.75
N GLY A 119 -2.44 8.08 17.74
CA GLY A 119 -2.21 7.01 16.77
C GLY A 119 -1.69 5.72 17.40
N ALA A 120 -0.76 5.81 18.36
CA ALA A 120 -0.26 4.65 19.10
C ALA A 120 -1.36 4.00 19.94
N SER A 121 -2.16 4.80 20.66
CA SER A 121 -3.30 4.29 21.45
C SER A 121 -4.35 3.60 20.59
N LEU A 122 -4.65 4.13 19.39
CA LEU A 122 -5.55 3.49 18.44
C LEU A 122 -5.01 2.15 17.93
N VAL A 123 -3.70 2.06 17.66
CA VAL A 123 -3.07 0.79 17.23
C VAL A 123 -3.19 -0.28 18.30
N GLU A 124 -2.91 0.06 19.57
CA GLU A 124 -3.04 -0.90 20.67
C GLU A 124 -4.51 -1.31 20.90
N LEU A 125 -5.43 -0.34 20.96
CA LEU A 125 -6.86 -0.63 21.08
C LEU A 125 -7.40 -1.47 19.92
N ALA A 126 -6.89 -1.25 18.71
CA ALA A 126 -7.27 -2.05 17.54
C ALA A 126 -6.75 -3.48 17.66
N ARG A 127 -5.48 -3.66 18.07
CA ARG A 127 -4.86 -4.98 18.27
C ARG A 127 -5.59 -5.79 19.34
N GLU A 128 -6.04 -5.15 20.41
CA GLU A 128 -6.71 -5.77 21.57
C GLU A 128 -8.24 -5.81 21.44
N HIS A 129 -8.81 -5.39 20.31
CA HIS A 129 -10.24 -5.40 20.13
C HIS A 129 -10.78 -6.83 20.04
N GLU A 130 -11.76 -7.17 20.86
CA GLU A 130 -12.45 -8.47 20.87
C GLU A 130 -13.84 -8.35 20.25
N PRO A 131 -14.35 -9.40 19.55
CA PRO A 131 -13.73 -10.72 19.34
C PRO A 131 -12.69 -10.76 18.19
N GLN A 132 -12.54 -9.66 17.44
CA GLN A 132 -11.65 -9.58 16.29
C GLN A 132 -10.81 -8.30 16.33
N GLY A 133 -9.51 -8.49 16.51
CA GLY A 133 -8.53 -7.41 16.47
C GLY A 133 -8.29 -6.91 15.04
N LEU A 134 -7.79 -5.69 14.94
CA LEU A 134 -7.42 -5.04 13.70
C LEU A 134 -5.94 -4.67 13.72
N LEU A 135 -5.17 -5.17 12.74
CA LEU A 135 -3.78 -4.78 12.55
C LEU A 135 -3.70 -3.51 11.69
N ILE A 136 -3.50 -2.38 12.35
CA ILE A 136 -3.24 -1.08 11.73
C ILE A 136 -1.88 -0.55 12.15
N ASN A 137 -1.41 0.48 11.44
CA ASN A 137 -0.11 1.09 11.67
C ASN A 137 -0.25 2.61 11.76
N SER A 138 0.40 3.20 12.75
CA SER A 138 0.54 4.64 12.92
C SER A 138 2.03 5.03 12.79
N PRO A 139 2.52 5.35 11.57
CA PRO A 139 3.93 5.68 11.37
C PRO A 139 4.32 7.07 11.90
N LYS A 140 3.33 7.89 12.27
CA LYS A 140 3.49 9.14 13.01
C LYS A 140 2.39 9.22 14.08
N PRO A 141 2.63 9.88 15.23
CA PRO A 141 1.66 9.94 16.33
C PRO A 141 0.25 10.42 15.93
N ASP A 142 0.15 11.25 14.90
CA ASP A 142 -1.04 11.97 14.47
C ASP A 142 -1.75 11.36 13.24
N LEU A 143 -1.36 10.16 12.79
CA LEU A 143 -1.99 9.54 11.62
C LEU A 143 -2.02 8.01 11.65
N LEU A 144 -3.02 7.42 10.99
CA LEU A 144 -3.06 6.00 10.65
C LEU A 144 -2.75 5.80 9.17
N ARG A 145 -1.97 4.76 8.83
CA ARG A 145 -1.63 4.37 7.45
C ARG A 145 -2.31 3.05 7.08
N PHE A 146 -2.98 3.05 5.94
CA PHE A 146 -3.68 1.89 5.38
C PHE A 146 -3.00 1.43 4.09
N MET A 147 -2.59 0.17 4.09
CA MET A 147 -1.96 -0.52 2.96
C MET A 147 -2.48 -1.98 2.85
N PRO A 148 -3.79 -2.21 2.75
CA PRO A 148 -4.35 -3.58 2.73
C PRO A 148 -3.85 -4.38 1.52
N ALA A 149 -4.04 -5.70 1.49
CA ALA A 149 -3.73 -6.48 0.30
C ALA A 149 -4.48 -5.93 -0.94
N LEU A 150 -3.93 -6.08 -2.15
CA LEU A 150 -4.57 -5.51 -3.35
C LEU A 150 -5.87 -6.23 -3.72
N ASN A 151 -6.02 -7.47 -3.28
CA ASN A 151 -7.22 -8.27 -3.41
C ASN A 151 -8.21 -8.10 -2.24
N VAL A 152 -7.97 -7.17 -1.30
CA VAL A 152 -8.91 -6.86 -0.19
C VAL A 152 -10.33 -6.72 -0.69
N THR A 153 -11.32 -7.22 0.04
CA THR A 153 -12.73 -7.13 -0.35
C THR A 153 -13.35 -5.83 0.13
N GLU A 154 -14.50 -5.47 -0.45
CA GLU A 154 -15.27 -4.31 0.02
C GLU A 154 -15.77 -4.53 1.45
N GLU A 155 -16.21 -5.76 1.77
CA GLU A 155 -16.65 -6.15 3.11
C GLU A 155 -15.53 -6.01 4.14
N GLU A 156 -14.31 -6.42 3.82
CA GLU A 156 -13.15 -6.24 4.71
C GLU A 156 -12.85 -4.76 4.97
N ILE A 157 -12.97 -3.89 3.95
CA ILE A 157 -12.83 -2.44 4.11
C ILE A 157 -13.91 -1.88 5.05
N LEU A 158 -15.17 -2.24 4.81
CA LEU A 158 -16.31 -1.76 5.61
C LEU A 158 -16.24 -2.26 7.06
N THR A 159 -15.83 -3.51 7.25
CA THR A 159 -15.61 -4.10 8.58
C THR A 159 -14.53 -3.33 9.32
N MET A 160 -13.37 -3.10 8.67
CA MET A 160 -12.29 -2.30 9.26
C MET A 160 -12.74 -0.89 9.65
N CYS A 161 -13.47 -0.19 8.77
CA CYS A 161 -13.97 1.16 9.06
C CYS A 161 -15.03 1.17 10.19
N THR A 162 -15.85 0.13 10.29
CA THR A 162 -16.82 -0.05 11.37
C THR A 162 -16.12 -0.26 12.71
N THR A 163 -15.12 -1.13 12.75
CA THR A 163 -14.28 -1.33 13.93
C THR A 163 -13.58 -0.04 14.32
N LEU A 164 -12.95 0.66 13.37
CA LEU A 164 -12.26 1.92 13.64
C LEU A 164 -13.20 3.00 14.21
N ARG A 165 -14.46 3.08 13.75
CA ARG A 165 -15.48 3.96 14.32
C ARG A 165 -15.73 3.67 15.80
N VAL A 166 -15.82 2.39 16.19
CA VAL A 166 -15.99 1.99 17.59
C VAL A 166 -14.78 2.41 18.42
N LEU A 167 -13.56 2.22 17.90
CA LEU A 167 -12.34 2.57 18.61
C LEU A 167 -12.17 4.09 18.77
N LEU A 168 -12.49 4.88 17.75
CA LEU A 168 -12.45 6.34 17.81
C LEU A 168 -13.41 6.90 18.86
N LYS A 169 -14.60 6.29 19.04
CA LYS A 169 -15.54 6.66 20.12
C LYS A 169 -14.97 6.47 21.52
N LYS A 170 -14.09 5.48 21.73
CA LYS A 170 -13.46 5.23 23.04
C LYS A 170 -12.39 6.26 23.40
N LEU A 171 -11.87 7.00 22.42
CA LEU A 171 -10.82 8.00 22.57
C LEU A 171 -11.31 9.44 22.31
N SER A 172 -12.61 9.61 22.09
CA SER A 172 -13.25 10.92 21.97
C SER A 172 -13.72 11.36 23.34
#